data_AF-A0A963H122-F1
#
_entry.id   AF-A0A963H122-F1
#
_cell.length_a   1.000
_cell.length_b   1.000
_cell.length_c   1.000
_cell.angle_alpha   90.00
_cell.angle_beta   90.00
_cell.angle_gamma   90.00
#
_symmetry.space_group_name_H-M   'P 1'
#
loop_
_entity.id
_entity.type
_entity.pdbx_description
1 polymer ?
#
loop_
_entity_poly.entity_id
_entity_poly.type
_entity_poly.pdbx_seq_one_letter_code
_entity_poly.pdbx_strand_id
1 'polypeptide(L)'
;MAKIHMILQGKGGVGKSFISSTLAQHRIAKGKNPLCIDTDPVNATFYGFKKLNVKQINVMNNDEIDPRKFDDLIELIANTETDVIIDNGASTFVPMSHYLISNQIPTLLLDMGHELVVHTVITGSQALLDTLNGFVHLVKQFPKEALFVVWLNPYWGEIAMNGKQFEEMKAYIDNKARVSAIIRIPHYKPETFGKDLSEILQSKFTFDEA
;
A
#
# COMPACT_ATOMS: atom_id res chain seq x y z
N MET A 1 5.33 0.90 19.94
CA MET A 1 5.22 1.68 18.69
C MET A 1 4.87 0.73 17.56
N ALA A 2 3.61 0.79 17.12
CA ALA A 2 3.16 0.01 15.97
C ALA A 2 3.43 0.79 14.67
N LYS A 3 3.61 0.06 13.56
CA LYS A 3 3.69 0.66 12.23
C LYS A 3 2.37 0.53 11.51
N ILE A 4 1.86 1.65 11.02
CA ILE A 4 0.61 1.74 10.27
C ILE A 4 0.98 1.76 8.79
N HIS A 5 0.91 0.60 8.16
CA HIS A 5 1.26 0.41 6.75
C HIS A 5 0.04 0.70 5.89
N MET A 6 0.08 1.78 5.08
CA MET A 6 -1.01 2.12 4.17
C MET A 6 -0.55 2.06 2.72
N ILE A 7 -1.25 1.27 1.89
CA ILE A 7 -0.89 1.07 0.48
C ILE A 7 -1.67 2.07 -0.38
N LEU A 8 -0.99 3.07 -0.96
CA LEU A 8 -1.60 4.15 -1.74
C LEU A 8 -1.04 4.21 -3.17
N GLN A 9 -1.94 4.05 -4.15
CA GLN A 9 -1.67 4.32 -5.56
C GLN A 9 -2.98 4.49 -6.34
N GLY A 10 -3.10 5.56 -7.12
CA GLY A 10 -4.29 5.90 -7.92
C GLY A 10 -4.52 4.98 -9.11
N LYS A 11 -3.48 4.27 -9.56
CA LYS A 11 -3.62 3.27 -10.62
C LYS A 11 -4.18 1.94 -10.09
N GLY A 12 -5.26 1.46 -10.69
CA GLY A 12 -5.82 0.11 -10.45
C GLY A 12 -4.94 -1.00 -11.03
N GLY A 13 -5.01 -2.20 -10.46
CA GLY A 13 -4.35 -3.40 -11.01
C GLY A 13 -2.81 -3.43 -10.91
N VAL A 14 -2.18 -2.53 -10.16
CA VAL A 14 -0.71 -2.44 -10.04
C VAL A 14 -0.10 -3.35 -8.97
N GLY A 15 -0.91 -4.11 -8.23
CA GLY A 15 -0.44 -5.03 -7.19
C GLY A 15 -0.53 -4.52 -5.74
N LYS A 16 -1.42 -3.55 -5.44
CA LYS A 16 -1.64 -3.06 -4.07
C LYS A 16 -2.02 -4.17 -3.09
N SER A 17 -3.06 -4.93 -3.39
CA SER A 17 -3.52 -6.02 -2.51
C SER A 17 -2.51 -7.17 -2.40
N PHE A 18 -1.69 -7.39 -3.44
CA PHE A 18 -0.56 -8.32 -3.36
C PHE A 18 0.48 -7.85 -2.33
N ILE A 19 0.81 -6.57 -2.32
CA ILE A 19 1.72 -5.97 -1.33
C ILE A 19 1.11 -6.06 0.07
N SER A 20 -0.18 -5.74 0.22
CA SER A 20 -0.91 -5.83 1.48
C SER A 20 -0.88 -7.25 2.05
N SER A 21 -1.20 -8.27 1.23
CA SER A 21 -1.14 -9.67 1.67
C SER A 21 0.28 -10.15 1.94
N THR A 22 1.27 -9.74 1.13
CA THR A 22 2.67 -10.11 1.33
C THR A 22 3.22 -9.51 2.62
N LEU A 23 2.93 -8.23 2.91
CA LEU A 23 3.31 -7.58 4.16
C LEU A 23 2.70 -8.28 5.37
N ALA A 24 1.41 -8.64 5.30
CA ALA A 24 0.71 -9.30 6.39
C ALA A 24 1.33 -10.68 6.70
N GLN A 25 1.53 -11.48 5.66
CA GLN A 25 2.15 -12.79 5.78
C GLN A 25 3.60 -12.70 6.27
N HIS A 26 4.37 -11.72 5.81
CA HIS A 26 5.72 -11.49 6.30
C HIS A 26 5.75 -11.19 7.81
N ARG A 27 4.79 -10.38 8.30
CA ARG A 27 4.66 -10.08 9.74
C ARG A 27 4.28 -11.34 10.53
N ILE A 28 3.34 -12.13 10.02
CA ILE A 28 2.92 -13.41 10.61
C ILE A 28 4.09 -14.40 10.69
N ALA A 29 4.85 -14.56 9.60
CA ALA A 29 6.05 -15.40 9.57
C ALA A 29 7.15 -14.95 10.55
N LYS A 30 7.09 -13.70 11.03
CA LYS A 30 7.97 -13.16 12.07
C LYS A 30 7.37 -13.26 13.48
N GLY A 31 6.30 -14.03 13.65
CA GLY A 31 5.62 -14.24 14.94
C GLY A 31 4.78 -13.05 15.41
N LYS A 32 4.47 -12.10 14.52
CA LYS A 32 3.56 -10.98 14.81
C LYS A 32 2.15 -11.30 14.34
N ASN A 33 1.16 -10.57 14.85
CA ASN A 33 -0.22 -10.70 14.40
C ASN A 33 -0.76 -9.33 13.96
N PRO A 34 -0.53 -8.89 12.71
CA PRO A 34 -0.91 -7.56 12.28
C PRO A 34 -2.43 -7.41 12.15
N LEU A 35 -2.96 -6.23 12.48
CA LEU A 35 -4.34 -5.88 12.16
C LEU A 35 -4.44 -5.59 10.66
N CYS A 36 -5.23 -6.38 9.94
CA CYS A 36 -5.41 -6.23 8.50
C CYS A 36 -6.75 -5.55 8.19
N ILE A 37 -6.73 -4.51 7.35
CA ILE A 37 -7.90 -3.70 6.99
C ILE A 37 -7.93 -3.51 5.48
N ASP A 38 -9.12 -3.64 4.89
CA ASP A 38 -9.40 -3.29 3.50
C ASP A 38 -10.41 -2.14 3.48
N THR A 39 -10.01 -1.02 2.89
CA THR A 39 -10.86 0.18 2.78
C THR A 39 -11.45 0.38 1.39
N ASP A 40 -11.22 -0.54 0.43
CA ASP A 40 -11.80 -0.45 -0.90
C ASP A 40 -13.32 -0.77 -0.85
N PRO A 41 -14.21 0.18 -1.18
CA PRO A 41 -15.64 -0.06 -1.13
C PRO A 41 -16.16 -0.88 -2.32
N VAL A 42 -15.36 -1.07 -3.37
CA VAL A 42 -15.78 -1.73 -4.63
C VAL A 42 -15.09 -3.08 -4.80
N ASN A 43 -13.76 -3.13 -4.66
CA ASN A 43 -12.94 -4.29 -4.99
C ASN A 43 -12.05 -4.71 -3.82
N ALA A 44 -12.67 -5.07 -2.69
CA ALA A 44 -12.01 -5.49 -1.44
C ALA A 44 -11.24 -6.82 -1.60
N THR A 45 -10.14 -6.77 -2.34
CA THR A 45 -9.33 -7.92 -2.74
C THR A 45 -8.53 -8.46 -1.56
N PHE A 46 -8.08 -7.60 -0.66
CA PHE A 46 -7.36 -8.00 0.53
C PHE A 46 -8.30 -8.67 1.52
N TYR A 47 -9.55 -8.21 1.63
CA TYR A 47 -10.61 -8.85 2.41
C TYR A 47 -10.84 -10.32 2.07
N GLY A 48 -10.61 -10.70 0.80
CA GLY A 48 -10.78 -12.09 0.34
C GLY A 48 -9.85 -13.11 1.03
N PHE A 49 -8.73 -12.69 1.64
CA PHE A 49 -7.76 -13.59 2.27
C PHE A 49 -8.23 -14.03 3.66
N LYS A 50 -8.96 -15.15 3.74
CA LYS A 50 -9.61 -15.61 4.97
C LYS A 50 -8.66 -15.80 6.16
N LYS A 51 -7.46 -16.39 5.96
CA LYS A 51 -6.49 -16.60 7.05
C LYS A 51 -5.91 -15.33 7.63
N LEU A 52 -5.95 -14.22 6.88
CA LEU A 52 -5.44 -12.94 7.34
C LEU A 52 -6.45 -12.19 8.20
N ASN A 53 -7.68 -12.72 8.36
CA ASN A 53 -8.75 -12.12 9.18
C ASN A 53 -8.93 -10.62 8.92
N VAL A 54 -8.88 -10.24 7.64
CA VAL A 54 -8.94 -8.84 7.20
C VAL A 54 -10.32 -8.26 7.53
N LYS A 55 -10.36 -7.06 8.09
CA LYS A 55 -11.60 -6.31 8.33
C LYS A 55 -11.89 -5.42 7.13
N GLN A 56 -13.10 -5.50 6.57
CA GLN A 56 -13.55 -4.52 5.58
C GLN A 56 -14.14 -3.30 6.30
N ILE A 57 -13.57 -2.12 6.08
CA ILE A 57 -14.04 -0.85 6.67
C ILE A 57 -14.26 0.15 5.54
N ASN A 58 -15.51 0.38 5.15
CA ASN A 58 -15.82 1.39 4.15
C ASN A 58 -15.77 2.79 4.79
N VAL A 59 -14.71 3.54 4.52
CA VAL A 59 -14.51 4.92 5.00
C VAL A 59 -15.10 5.98 4.08
N MET A 60 -15.76 5.58 2.99
CA MET A 60 -16.34 6.49 2.01
C MET A 60 -17.84 6.72 2.27
N ASN A 61 -18.31 7.90 1.90
CA ASN A 61 -19.70 8.21 1.67
C ASN A 61 -19.80 8.94 0.32
N ASN A 62 -20.37 8.27 -0.68
CA ASN A 62 -20.24 8.68 -2.09
C ASN A 62 -18.76 8.81 -2.49
N ASP A 63 -18.35 9.98 -3.00
CA ASP A 63 -17.01 10.25 -3.49
C ASP A 63 -16.07 10.90 -2.45
N GLU A 64 -16.55 11.09 -1.21
CA GLU A 64 -15.80 11.73 -0.12
C GLU A 64 -15.55 10.77 1.06
N ILE A 65 -14.51 11.07 1.85
CA ILE A 65 -14.27 10.38 3.12
C ILE A 65 -15.37 10.78 4.10
N ASP A 66 -16.02 9.80 4.72
CA ASP A 66 -16.92 10.01 5.83
C ASP A 66 -16.10 10.20 7.11
N PRO A 67 -16.08 11.40 7.72
CA PRO A 67 -15.23 11.67 8.87
C PRO A 67 -15.52 10.72 10.04
N ARG A 68 -16.79 10.36 10.28
CA ARG A 68 -17.15 9.48 11.40
C ARG A 68 -16.59 8.08 11.23
N LYS A 69 -16.72 7.52 10.02
CA LYS A 69 -16.19 6.18 9.72
C LYS A 69 -14.67 6.18 9.70
N PHE A 70 -14.05 7.29 9.32
CA PHE A 70 -12.61 7.43 9.40
C PHE A 70 -12.14 7.56 10.85
N ASP A 71 -12.87 8.28 11.70
CA ASP A 71 -12.60 8.36 13.13
C ASP A 71 -12.66 6.97 13.78
N ASP A 72 -13.64 6.13 13.42
CA ASP A 72 -13.71 4.72 13.86
C ASP A 72 -12.45 3.93 13.44
N LEU A 73 -11.94 4.18 12.23
CA LEU A 73 -10.69 3.56 11.76
C LEU A 73 -9.48 4.05 12.58
N ILE A 74 -9.40 5.34 12.88
CA ILE A 74 -8.32 5.91 13.68
C ILE A 74 -8.39 5.40 15.12
N GLU A 75 -9.57 5.29 15.73
CA GLU A 75 -9.76 4.72 17.07
C GLU A 75 -9.32 3.25 17.11
N LEU A 76 -9.65 2.48 16.07
CA LEU A 76 -9.19 1.10 15.96
C LEU A 76 -7.65 1.02 15.85
N ILE A 77 -7.03 1.94 15.10
CA ILE A 77 -5.56 2.02 14.97
C ILE A 77 -4.92 2.48 16.29
N ALA A 78 -5.52 3.46 16.97
CA ALA A 78 -5.04 4.03 18.22
C ALA A 78 -4.78 2.97 19.28
N ASN A 79 -5.75 2.07 19.43
CA ASN A 79 -5.82 1.10 20.51
C ASN A 79 -5.05 -0.19 20.23
N THR A 80 -4.33 -0.29 19.10
CA THR A 80 -3.55 -1.49 18.78
C THR A 80 -2.08 -1.36 19.17
N GLU A 81 -1.50 -2.46 19.63
CA GLU A 81 -0.05 -2.58 19.86
C GLU A 81 0.66 -3.28 18.70
N THR A 82 -0.09 -3.82 17.74
CA THR A 82 0.42 -4.58 16.59
C THR A 82 0.50 -3.71 15.35
N ASP A 83 1.42 -4.03 14.43
CA ASP A 83 1.45 -3.39 13.12
C ASP A 83 0.08 -3.48 12.43
N VAL A 84 -0.33 -2.42 11.73
CA VAL A 84 -1.59 -2.36 10.97
C VAL A 84 -1.26 -2.35 9.48
N ILE A 85 -2.03 -3.06 8.66
CA ILE A 85 -1.86 -3.10 7.20
C ILE A 85 -3.19 -2.74 6.57
N ILE A 86 -3.21 -1.66 5.79
CA ILE A 86 -4.40 -1.07 5.20
C ILE A 86 -4.26 -1.07 3.68
N ASP A 87 -5.07 -1.90 3.02
CA ASP A 87 -5.21 -1.89 1.56
C ASP A 87 -6.24 -0.84 1.16
N ASN A 88 -5.83 0.11 0.32
CA ASN A 88 -6.72 1.16 -0.18
C ASN A 88 -7.03 0.94 -1.67
N GLY A 89 -8.28 1.22 -2.04
CA GLY A 89 -8.72 1.20 -3.42
C GLY A 89 -8.02 2.24 -4.31
N ALA A 90 -8.06 2.00 -5.63
CA ALA A 90 -7.55 2.96 -6.60
C ALA A 90 -8.43 4.22 -6.68
N SER A 91 -9.75 4.02 -6.69
CA SER A 91 -10.75 5.09 -6.73
C SER A 91 -10.71 5.98 -5.48
N THR A 92 -10.38 5.41 -4.32
CA THR A 92 -10.31 6.14 -3.05
C THR A 92 -8.96 6.79 -2.80
N PHE A 93 -7.99 6.68 -3.73
CA PHE A 93 -6.63 7.20 -3.55
C PHE A 93 -6.60 8.71 -3.26
N VAL A 94 -7.27 9.51 -4.09
CA VAL A 94 -7.29 10.96 -3.97
C VAL A 94 -7.99 11.41 -2.68
N PRO A 95 -9.24 11.00 -2.39
CA PRO A 95 -9.93 11.44 -1.18
C PRO A 95 -9.21 10.96 0.10
N MET A 96 -8.69 9.73 0.12
CA MET A 96 -7.90 9.22 1.24
C MET A 96 -6.63 10.05 1.48
N SER A 97 -5.84 10.30 0.43
CA SER A 97 -4.60 11.08 0.54
C SER A 97 -4.88 12.49 1.04
N HIS A 98 -5.87 13.16 0.44
CA HIS A 98 -6.27 14.51 0.83
C HIS A 98 -6.71 14.58 2.30
N TYR A 99 -7.51 13.61 2.75
CA TYR A 99 -7.98 13.57 4.13
C TYR A 99 -6.85 13.35 5.14
N LEU A 100 -5.93 12.42 4.86
CA LEU A 100 -4.76 12.17 5.72
C LEU A 100 -3.90 13.41 5.91
N ILE A 101 -3.66 14.15 4.82
CA ILE A 101 -2.83 15.36 4.83
C ILE A 101 -3.56 16.50 5.54
N SER A 102 -4.81 16.78 5.16
CA SER A 102 -5.58 17.92 5.67
C SER A 102 -5.84 17.82 7.18
N ASN A 103 -6.03 16.59 7.69
CA ASN A 103 -6.27 16.34 9.10
C ASN A 103 -5.00 16.00 9.90
N GLN A 104 -3.81 16.16 9.29
CA GLN A 104 -2.52 15.93 9.95
C GLN A 104 -2.40 14.54 10.61
N ILE A 105 -3.03 13.53 9.99
CA ILE A 105 -3.07 12.15 10.52
C ILE A 105 -1.67 11.57 10.78
N PRO A 106 -0.64 11.82 9.94
CA PRO A 106 0.71 11.34 10.25
C PRO A 106 1.26 11.88 11.58
N THR A 107 1.02 13.16 11.88
CA THR A 107 1.42 13.80 13.14
C THR A 107 0.61 13.24 14.31
N LEU A 108 -0.71 13.13 14.14
CA LEU A 108 -1.60 12.55 15.15
C LEU A 108 -1.18 11.13 15.54
N LEU A 109 -0.89 10.27 14.56
CA LEU A 109 -0.42 8.90 14.82
C LEU A 109 0.92 8.90 15.55
N LEU A 110 1.83 9.82 15.22
CA LEU A 110 3.12 9.95 15.89
C LEU A 110 2.96 10.35 17.36
N ASP A 111 2.08 11.32 17.65
CA ASP A 111 1.77 11.75 19.01
C ASP A 111 1.14 10.62 19.85
N MET A 112 0.45 9.69 19.18
CA MET A 112 -0.11 8.47 19.79
C MET A 112 0.91 7.32 19.91
N GLY A 113 2.17 7.54 19.50
CA GLY A 113 3.24 6.56 19.60
C GLY A 113 3.26 5.53 18.47
N HIS A 114 2.70 5.85 17.31
CA HIS A 114 2.68 5.02 16.09
C HIS A 114 3.35 5.73 14.91
N GLU A 115 3.84 4.97 13.93
CA GLU A 115 4.44 5.55 12.71
C GLU A 115 3.60 5.23 11.47
N LEU A 116 3.26 6.23 10.66
CA LEU A 116 2.66 6.01 9.35
C LEU A 116 3.72 5.64 8.32
N VAL A 117 3.53 4.49 7.66
CA VAL A 117 4.36 4.03 6.54
C VAL A 117 3.51 3.97 5.29
N VAL A 118 3.71 4.91 4.38
CA VAL A 118 3.03 4.94 3.07
C VAL A 118 3.80 4.05 2.10
N HIS A 119 3.13 3.02 1.61
CA HIS A 119 3.62 2.15 0.56
C HIS A 119 3.01 2.59 -0.78
N THR A 120 3.83 2.83 -1.78
CA THR A 120 3.36 3.08 -3.15
C THR A 120 4.04 2.17 -4.14
N VAL A 121 3.41 1.96 -5.29
CA VAL A 121 3.85 0.99 -6.30
C VAL A 121 4.21 1.71 -7.58
N ILE A 122 5.36 1.37 -8.14
CA ILE A 122 5.78 1.74 -9.50
C ILE A 122 5.76 0.47 -10.35
N THR A 123 5.09 0.53 -11.49
CA THR A 123 5.02 -0.55 -12.47
C THR A 123 5.56 -0.09 -13.82
N GLY A 124 5.96 -1.02 -14.68
CA GLY A 124 6.37 -0.72 -16.05
C GLY A 124 5.20 -0.46 -17.01
N SER A 125 5.55 -0.36 -18.29
CA SER A 125 4.61 -0.27 -19.42
C SER A 125 3.67 0.95 -19.33
N GLN A 126 2.44 0.83 -19.82
CA GLN A 126 1.45 1.92 -19.96
C GLN A 126 1.10 2.61 -18.62
N ALA A 127 1.34 1.95 -17.48
CA ALA A 127 1.04 2.47 -16.16
C ALA A 127 2.24 3.15 -15.47
N LEU A 128 3.41 3.19 -16.11
CA LEU A 128 4.62 3.77 -15.52
C LEU A 128 4.45 5.24 -15.19
N LEU A 129 4.02 6.06 -16.15
CA LEU A 129 3.83 7.50 -15.94
C LEU A 129 2.78 7.79 -14.86
N ASP A 130 1.65 7.06 -14.89
CA ASP A 130 0.59 7.19 -13.88
C ASP A 130 1.14 6.94 -12.46
N THR A 131 1.89 5.84 -12.30
CA THR A 131 2.43 5.45 -10.99
C THR A 131 3.56 6.35 -10.50
N LEU A 132 4.43 6.82 -11.40
CA LEU A 132 5.46 7.82 -11.09
C LEU A 132 4.83 9.14 -10.62
N ASN A 133 3.80 9.62 -11.31
CA ASN A 133 3.09 10.83 -10.94
C ASN A 133 2.40 10.68 -9.58
N GLY A 134 1.74 9.54 -9.34
CA GLY A 134 1.15 9.21 -8.03
C GLY A 134 2.18 9.20 -6.90
N PHE A 135 3.36 8.60 -7.13
CA PHE A 135 4.47 8.63 -6.17
C PHE A 135 4.94 10.05 -5.88
N VAL A 136 5.22 10.85 -6.91
CA VAL A 136 5.67 12.24 -6.75
C VAL A 136 4.64 13.09 -6.01
N HIS A 137 3.35 12.89 -6.28
CA HIS A 137 2.27 13.57 -5.57
C HIS A 137 2.31 13.25 -4.08
N LEU A 138 2.37 11.97 -3.72
CA LEU A 138 2.41 11.55 -2.32
C LEU A 138 3.61 12.11 -1.55
N VAL A 139 4.83 11.91 -2.07
CA VAL A 139 6.07 12.31 -1.34
C VAL A 139 6.23 13.82 -1.18
N LYS A 140 5.60 14.62 -2.06
CA LYS A 140 5.63 16.08 -1.95
C LYS A 140 4.61 16.63 -0.98
N GLN A 141 3.45 15.98 -0.85
CA GLN A 141 2.33 16.49 -0.07
C GLN A 141 2.33 15.97 1.37
N PHE A 142 2.76 14.72 1.60
CA PHE A 142 2.81 14.16 2.94
C PHE A 142 3.91 14.83 3.78
N PRO A 143 3.67 15.07 5.08
CA PRO A 143 4.66 15.65 5.98
C PRO A 143 5.75 14.62 6.32
N LYS A 144 6.87 15.08 6.92
CA LYS A 144 8.10 14.27 7.12
C LYS A 144 7.92 13.08 8.07
N GLU A 145 6.90 13.15 8.93
CA GLU A 145 6.50 12.13 9.89
C GLU A 145 6.01 10.86 9.17
N ALA A 146 5.52 10.98 7.93
CA ALA A 146 5.19 9.83 7.10
C ALA A 146 6.44 9.27 6.41
N LEU A 147 6.72 7.99 6.68
CA LEU A 147 7.77 7.23 6.01
C LEU A 147 7.26 6.70 4.67
N PHE A 148 8.15 6.61 3.67
CA PHE A 148 7.78 6.13 2.34
C PHE A 148 8.56 4.87 1.94
N VAL A 149 7.82 3.87 1.47
CA VAL A 149 8.38 2.66 0.88
C VAL A 149 7.87 2.53 -0.55
N VAL A 150 8.80 2.44 -1.50
CA VAL A 150 8.46 2.29 -2.91
C VAL A 150 8.63 0.84 -3.32
N TRP A 151 7.56 0.24 -3.84
CA TRP A 151 7.57 -1.10 -4.41
C TRP A 151 7.74 -1.03 -5.92
N LEU A 152 8.76 -1.71 -6.43
CA LEU A 152 9.00 -1.87 -7.85
C LEU A 152 8.39 -3.20 -8.30
N ASN A 153 7.26 -3.12 -9.02
CA ASN A 153 6.54 -4.28 -9.52
C ASN A 153 6.74 -4.45 -11.04
N PRO A 154 7.62 -5.36 -11.49
CA PRO A 154 7.92 -5.54 -12.92
C PRO A 154 6.87 -6.40 -13.65
N TYR A 155 5.78 -6.81 -12.99
CA TYR A 155 4.80 -7.77 -13.53
C TYR A 155 4.24 -7.36 -14.91
N TRP A 156 3.96 -6.07 -15.12
CA TRP A 156 3.42 -5.56 -16.38
C TRP A 156 4.49 -5.14 -17.40
N GLY A 157 5.77 -5.35 -17.09
CA GLY A 157 6.90 -4.97 -17.92
C GLY A 157 8.00 -4.26 -17.12
N GLU A 158 9.11 -4.03 -17.80
CA GLU A 158 10.28 -3.37 -17.24
C GLU A 158 9.95 -1.94 -16.72
N ILE A 159 10.48 -1.60 -15.55
CA ILE A 159 10.32 -0.29 -14.91
C ILE A 159 11.43 0.64 -15.41
N ALA A 160 11.39 0.93 -16.71
CA ALA A 160 12.36 1.79 -17.37
C ALA A 160 11.68 2.81 -18.29
N MET A 161 12.29 3.99 -18.42
CA MET A 161 11.85 5.06 -19.30
C MET A 161 13.06 5.74 -19.91
N ASN A 162 13.14 5.80 -21.24
CA ASN A 162 14.27 6.39 -21.97
C ASN A 162 15.63 5.77 -21.55
N GLY A 163 15.66 4.45 -21.36
CA GLY A 163 16.86 3.71 -20.94
C GLY A 163 17.26 3.88 -19.47
N LYS A 164 16.46 4.57 -18.66
CA LYS A 164 16.72 4.81 -17.23
C LYS A 164 15.85 3.92 -16.36
N GLN A 165 16.44 3.26 -15.37
CA GLN A 165 15.71 2.57 -14.32
C GLN A 165 15.12 3.57 -13.30
N PHE A 166 14.19 3.13 -12.45
CA PHE A 166 13.50 3.99 -11.48
C PHE A 166 14.45 4.93 -10.70
N GLU A 167 15.55 4.43 -10.16
CA GLU A 167 16.49 5.24 -9.37
C GLU A 167 17.29 6.27 -10.17
N GLU A 168 17.28 6.18 -11.49
CA GLU A 168 17.91 7.13 -12.41
C GLU A 168 16.89 8.15 -12.96
N MET A 169 15.61 7.95 -12.70
CA MET A 169 14.55 8.85 -13.13
C MET A 169 14.49 10.08 -12.22
N LYS A 170 14.17 11.23 -12.82
CA LYS A 170 14.00 12.50 -12.10
C LYS A 170 12.98 12.40 -10.96
N ALA A 171 11.91 11.63 -11.16
CA ALA A 171 10.90 11.36 -10.13
C ALA A 171 11.52 10.85 -8.82
N TYR A 172 12.47 9.90 -8.88
CA TYR A 172 13.17 9.43 -7.68
C TYR A 172 14.26 10.40 -7.24
N ILE A 173 15.14 10.85 -8.15
CA ILE A 173 16.30 11.68 -7.81
C ILE A 173 15.88 12.93 -7.03
N ASP A 174 14.82 13.61 -7.47
CA ASP A 174 14.31 14.84 -6.85
C ASP A 174 13.68 14.58 -5.47
N ASN A 175 13.26 13.35 -5.17
CA ASN A 175 12.49 13.00 -3.97
C ASN A 175 13.17 11.92 -3.10
N LYS A 176 14.39 11.48 -3.42
CA LYS A 176 15.07 10.34 -2.77
C LYS A 176 15.19 10.48 -1.25
N ALA A 177 15.32 11.71 -0.75
CA ALA A 177 15.42 11.99 0.69
C ALA A 177 14.14 11.66 1.47
N ARG A 178 13.00 11.55 0.77
CA ARG A 178 11.72 11.13 1.34
C ARG A 178 11.53 9.62 1.35
N VAL A 179 12.31 8.87 0.56
CA VAL A 179 12.14 7.42 0.40
C VAL A 179 12.95 6.68 1.45
N SER A 180 12.26 6.00 2.36
CA SER A 180 12.87 5.21 3.43
C SER A 180 13.39 3.86 2.94
N ALA A 181 12.72 3.25 1.95
CA ALA A 181 13.16 2.00 1.34
C ALA A 181 12.59 1.80 -0.07
N ILE A 182 13.32 1.01 -0.87
CA ILE A 182 12.86 0.48 -2.15
C ILE A 182 12.78 -1.04 -2.02
N ILE A 183 11.63 -1.62 -2.32
CA ILE A 183 11.43 -3.07 -2.36
C ILE A 183 11.23 -3.50 -3.80
N ARG A 184 12.08 -4.41 -4.29
CA ARG A 184 12.01 -4.94 -5.65
C ARG A 184 11.29 -6.27 -5.64
N ILE A 185 10.12 -6.33 -6.27
CA ILE A 185 9.42 -7.60 -6.48
C ILE A 185 10.21 -8.38 -7.53
N PRO A 186 10.61 -9.64 -7.25
CA PRO A 186 11.36 -10.44 -8.22
C PRO A 186 10.59 -10.60 -9.53
N HIS A 187 11.33 -10.65 -10.64
CA HIS A 187 10.76 -10.98 -11.92
C HIS A 187 10.53 -12.50 -11.99
N TYR A 188 9.29 -12.93 -11.79
CA TYR A 188 8.93 -14.33 -11.91
C TYR A 188 8.73 -14.70 -13.38
N LYS A 189 9.27 -15.85 -13.81
CA LYS A 189 8.96 -16.39 -15.14
C LYS A 189 7.48 -16.83 -15.14
N PRO A 190 6.66 -16.36 -16.09
CA PRO A 190 5.23 -16.69 -16.15
C PRO A 190 4.95 -18.20 -16.15
N GLU A 191 5.84 -18.99 -16.74
CA GLU A 191 5.71 -20.44 -16.92
C GLU A 191 5.98 -21.27 -15.65
N THR A 192 6.46 -20.65 -14.57
CA THR A 192 6.85 -21.35 -13.33
C THR A 192 6.19 -20.69 -12.12
N PHE A 193 6.98 -20.12 -11.21
CA PHE A 193 6.53 -19.48 -9.98
C PHE A 193 5.49 -18.36 -10.21
N GLY A 194 5.51 -17.71 -11.38
CA GLY A 194 4.52 -16.68 -11.72
C GLY A 194 3.10 -17.24 -11.83
N LYS A 195 2.94 -18.48 -12.33
CA LYS A 195 1.64 -19.15 -12.45
C LYS A 195 1.12 -19.54 -11.07
N ASP A 196 1.94 -20.21 -10.27
CA ASP A 196 1.59 -20.64 -8.92
C ASP A 196 1.21 -19.44 -8.04
N LEU A 197 2.01 -18.37 -8.08
CA LEU A 197 1.71 -17.12 -7.37
C LEU A 197 0.39 -16.50 -7.84
N SER A 198 0.12 -16.52 -9.15
CA SER A 198 -1.14 -16.01 -9.69
C SER A 198 -2.33 -16.84 -9.22
N GLU A 199 -2.21 -18.17 -9.17
CA GLU A 199 -3.25 -19.08 -8.71
C GLU A 199 -3.54 -18.90 -7.21
N ILE A 200 -2.50 -18.75 -6.38
CA ILE A 200 -2.62 -18.43 -4.95
C ILE A 200 -3.39 -17.12 -4.75
N LEU A 201 -3.01 -16.07 -5.48
CA LEU A 201 -3.65 -14.75 -5.37
C LEU A 201 -5.07 -14.71 -5.95
N GLN A 202 -5.37 -15.52 -6.96
CA GLN A 202 -6.73 -15.70 -7.48
C GLN A 202 -7.61 -16.43 -6.46
N SER A 203 -7.05 -17.47 -5.83
CA SER A 203 -7.74 -18.29 -4.81
C SER A 203 -7.84 -17.60 -3.44
N LYS A 204 -7.16 -16.46 -3.26
CA LYS A 204 -7.08 -15.70 -2.00
C LYS A 204 -6.48 -16.52 -0.86
N PHE A 205 -5.52 -17.38 -1.19
CA PHE A 205 -4.78 -18.17 -0.21
C PHE A 205 -3.51 -17.44 0.22
N THR A 206 -3.11 -17.69 1.46
CA THR A 206 -1.78 -17.36 1.94
C THR A 206 -0.74 -18.35 1.38
N PHE A 207 0.54 -17.99 1.42
CA PHE A 207 1.66 -18.82 0.98
C PHE A 207 1.74 -20.12 1.78
N ASP A 208 1.33 -20.11 3.04
CA ASP A 208 1.29 -21.32 3.89
C ASP A 208 0.06 -22.21 3.62
N GLU A 209 -0.94 -21.69 2.89
CA GLU A 209 -2.13 -22.46 2.47
C GLU A 209 -1.94 -23.18 1.13
N ALA A 210 -0.87 -22.86 0.40
CA ALA A 210 -0.53 -23.41 -0.91
C ALA A 210 0.46 -24.58 -0.80
#